data_AF-A0ABD2MGY4-F1
#
_entry.id   AF-A0ABD2MGY4-F1
#
_cell.length_a   1.000
_cell.length_b   1.000
_cell.length_c   1.000
_cell.angle_alpha   90.00
_cell.angle_beta   90.00
_cell.angle_gamma   90.00
#
_symmetry.space_group_name_H-M   'P 1'
#
loop_
_entity.id
_entity.type
_entity.pdbx_description
1 polymer ?
#
loop_
_entity_poly.entity_id
_entity_poly.type
_entity_poly.pdbx_seq_one_letter_code
_entity_poly.pdbx_strand_id
1 'polypeptide(L)'
;MNIAGINSEVIHTANNEGPGNDLKRRHFLKKIAPDLLNPHLKLRAIETNVPQAVQQRMQEVAGTSANNQQQLEMPENIRKYSFDFKNKNRSRYDCQKCKEV
;
A
#
# COMPACT_ATOMS: atom_id res chain seq x y z
N MET A 1 -0.82 23.78 8.08
CA MET A 1 0.20 23.02 7.32
C MET A 1 1.08 23.91 6.40
N ASN A 2 0.83 25.22 6.26
CA ASN A 2 1.55 26.05 5.30
C ASN A 2 2.94 26.52 5.78
N ILE A 3 3.06 26.93 7.05
CA ILE A 3 4.32 27.48 7.59
C ILE A 3 5.40 26.41 7.72
N ALA A 4 5.07 25.26 8.32
CA ALA A 4 6.01 24.16 8.49
C ALA A 4 6.57 23.63 7.17
N GLY A 5 5.73 23.50 6.13
CA GLY A 5 6.16 23.04 4.80
C GLY A 5 7.12 24.00 4.11
N ILE A 6 6.88 25.32 4.23
CA ILE A 6 7.78 26.35 3.70
C ILE A 6 9.11 26.32 4.47
N ASN A 7 9.05 26.29 5.80
CA ASN A 7 10.26 26.28 6.63
C ASN A 7 11.13 25.05 6.36
N SER A 8 10.52 23.87 6.22
CA SER A 8 11.25 22.64 5.90
C SER A 8 11.89 22.68 4.51
N GLU A 9 11.24 23.34 3.54
CA GLU A 9 11.80 23.51 2.19
C GLU A 9 13.01 24.44 2.22
N VAL A 10 12.90 25.59 2.88
CA VAL A 10 14.00 26.58 2.99
C VAL A 10 15.23 25.96 3.67
N ILE A 11 15.04 25.18 4.74
CA ILE A 11 16.13 24.48 5.41
C ILE A 11 16.73 23.42 4.48
N HIS A 12 15.89 22.66 3.77
CA HIS A 12 16.37 21.64 2.82
C HIS A 12 17.17 22.26 1.68
N THR A 13 16.72 23.37 1.09
CA THR A 13 17.46 24.06 0.03
C THR A 13 18.78 24.56 0.55
N ALA A 14 18.80 25.30 1.66
CA ALA A 14 20.03 25.87 2.25
C ALA A 14 21.10 24.80 2.57
N ASN A 15 20.68 23.61 3.00
CA ASN A 15 21.60 22.52 3.33
C ASN A 15 22.11 21.73 2.12
N ASN A 16 21.47 21.85 0.96
CA ASN A 16 21.76 21.03 -0.22
C ASN A 16 22.07 21.88 -1.46
N GLU A 17 22.45 23.15 -1.30
CA GLU A 17 22.79 24.04 -2.42
C GLU A 17 24.02 23.51 -3.17
N GLY A 18 23.82 23.13 -4.42
CA GLY A 18 24.85 22.65 -5.33
C GLY A 18 24.40 22.78 -6.79
N PRO A 19 25.33 22.78 -7.75
CA PRO A 19 24.99 22.91 -9.16
C PRO A 19 24.07 21.75 -9.59
N GLY A 20 22.82 22.07 -9.95
CA GLY A 20 21.79 21.11 -10.35
C GLY A 20 20.68 20.86 -9.32
N ASN A 21 20.71 21.49 -8.15
CA ASN A 21 19.77 21.22 -7.05
C ASN A 21 18.66 22.28 -6.86
N ASP A 22 18.21 22.91 -7.95
CA ASP A 22 17.08 23.84 -7.93
C ASP A 22 15.73 23.08 -7.91
N LEU A 23 15.40 22.55 -6.73
CA LEU A 23 14.20 21.75 -6.54
C LEU A 23 12.99 22.66 -6.28
N LYS A 24 12.12 22.86 -7.27
CA LYS A 24 10.88 23.63 -7.07
C LYS A 24 10.04 23.04 -5.92
N ARG A 25 9.41 23.89 -5.10
CA ARG A 25 8.46 23.55 -4.02
C ARG A 25 7.53 22.37 -4.29
N ARG A 26 6.93 22.33 -5.48
CA ARG A 26 6.03 21.23 -5.88
C ARG A 26 6.73 19.86 -5.83
N HIS A 27 7.98 19.79 -6.27
CA HIS A 27 8.77 18.57 -6.26
C HIS A 27 9.23 18.21 -4.85
N PHE A 28 9.59 19.20 -4.03
CA PHE A 28 9.89 18.98 -2.61
C PHE A 28 8.71 18.32 -1.89
N LEU A 29 7.51 18.91 -2.01
CA LEU A 29 6.30 18.39 -1.38
C LEU A 29 5.90 17.02 -1.95
N LYS A 30 6.09 16.79 -3.25
CA LYS A 30 5.83 15.48 -3.86
C LYS A 30 6.79 14.40 -3.34
N LYS A 31 8.03 14.78 -3.02
CA LYS A 31 9.06 13.86 -2.50
C LYS A 31 8.83 13.53 -1.02
N ILE A 32 8.48 14.52 -0.19
CA ILE A 32 8.28 14.31 1.25
C ILE A 32 6.97 13.56 1.58
N ALA A 33 5.94 13.70 0.75
CA ALA A 33 4.65 13.07 0.97
C ALA A 33 4.72 11.52 1.15
N PRO A 34 5.37 10.75 0.25
CA PRO A 34 5.51 9.31 0.45
C PRO A 34 6.34 8.98 1.70
N ASP A 35 7.39 9.75 2.02
CA ASP A 35 8.23 9.49 3.20
C ASP A 35 7.42 9.59 4.51
N LEU A 36 6.51 10.58 4.58
CA LEU A 36 5.62 10.75 5.74
C LEU A 36 4.53 9.68 5.82
N LEU A 37 4.05 9.19 4.66
CA LEU A 37 2.94 8.24 4.59
C LEU A 37 3.38 6.78 4.65
N ASN A 38 4.61 6.47 4.25
CA ASN A 38 5.13 5.11 4.12
C ASN A 38 4.93 4.24 5.36
N PRO A 39 5.19 4.71 6.61
CA PRO A 39 4.94 3.90 7.79
C PRO A 39 3.47 3.48 7.93
N HIS A 40 2.53 4.40 7.66
CA HIS A 40 1.11 4.13 7.71
C HIS A 40 0.63 3.25 6.56
N LEU A 41 1.19 3.45 5.35
CA LEU A 41 0.88 2.64 4.18
C LEU A 41 1.31 1.18 4.39
N LYS A 42 2.46 0.94 5.02
CA LYS A 42 2.92 -0.42 5.37
C LYS A 42 2.00 -1.12 6.36
N LEU A 43 1.52 -0.42 7.39
CA LEU A 43 0.56 -0.99 8.34
C LEU A 43 -0.76 -1.36 7.64
N ARG A 44 -1.27 -0.45 6.81
CA ARG A 44 -2.49 -0.67 6.05
C ARG A 44 -2.38 -1.80 5.03
N ALA A 45 -1.20 -2.00 4.44
CA ALA A 45 -0.96 -3.08 3.48
C ALA A 45 -1.09 -4.50 4.10
N ILE A 46 -1.07 -4.61 5.43
CA ILE A 46 -1.20 -5.86 6.18
C ILE A 46 -2.68 -6.10 6.61
N GLU A 47 -3.56 -5.12 6.47
CA GLU A 47 -4.98 -5.28 6.80
C GLU A 47 -5.63 -6.37 5.92
N THR A 48 -6.31 -7.33 6.56
CA THR A 48 -6.99 -8.46 5.90
C THR A 48 -8.50 -8.26 5.76
N ASN A 49 -9.05 -7.21 6.36
CA ASN A 49 -10.49 -6.93 6.40
C ASN A 49 -10.99 -6.13 5.17
N VAL A 50 -10.15 -6.02 4.14
CA VAL A 50 -10.46 -5.31 2.88
C VAL A 50 -10.51 -6.29 1.71
N PRO A 51 -11.24 -5.98 0.63
CA PRO A 51 -11.26 -6.84 -0.56
C PRO A 51 -9.85 -7.08 -1.12
N GLN A 52 -9.59 -8.30 -1.61
CA GLN A 52 -8.28 -8.71 -2.11
C GLN A 52 -7.70 -7.77 -3.18
N ALA A 53 -8.53 -7.28 -4.11
CA ALA A 53 -8.10 -6.32 -5.12
C ALA A 53 -7.62 -4.98 -4.54
N VAL A 54 -8.24 -4.54 -3.43
CA VAL A 54 -7.82 -3.33 -2.72
C VAL A 54 -6.53 -3.60 -1.96
N GLN A 55 -6.42 -4.76 -1.32
CA GLN A 55 -5.21 -5.19 -0.62
C GLN A 55 -3.98 -5.25 -1.55
N GLN A 56 -4.13 -5.82 -2.75
CA GLN A 56 -3.06 -5.88 -3.76
C GLN A 56 -2.58 -4.48 -4.16
N ARG A 57 -3.51 -3.56 -4.47
CA ARG A 57 -3.14 -2.17 -4.79
C ARG A 57 -2.45 -1.46 -3.62
N MET A 58 -2.89 -1.71 -2.39
CA MET A 58 -2.27 -1.12 -1.20
C MET A 58 -0.83 -1.62 -1.01
N GLN A 59 -0.58 -2.91 -1.28
CA GLN A 59 0.77 -3.49 -1.24
C GLN A 59 1.67 -2.94 -2.35
N GLU A 60 1.13 -2.71 -3.54
CA GLU A 60 1.84 -2.06 -4.66
C GLU A 60 2.27 -0.63 -4.31
N VAL A 61 1.32 0.16 -3.80
CA VAL A 61 1.58 1.55 -3.39
C VAL A 61 2.58 1.62 -2.22
N ALA A 62 2.53 0.67 -1.29
CA ALA A 62 3.46 0.59 -0.17
C ALA A 62 4.84 0.00 -0.54
N GLY A 63 5.01 -0.51 -1.78
CA GLY A 63 6.23 -1.19 -2.21
C GLY A 63 6.47 -2.53 -1.49
N THR A 64 5.44 -3.13 -0.90
CA THR A 64 5.53 -4.37 -0.11
C THR A 64 5.09 -5.62 -0.88
N SER A 65 4.71 -5.48 -2.16
CA SER A 65 4.20 -6.58 -3.01
C SER A 65 5.13 -7.80 -3.10
N ALA A 66 6.43 -7.62 -2.88
CA ALA A 66 7.43 -8.70 -2.96
C ALA A 66 7.73 -9.39 -1.62
N ASN A 67 7.44 -8.76 -0.47
CA ASN A 67 7.94 -9.22 0.84
C ASN A 67 6.87 -9.85 1.76
N ASN A 68 5.58 -9.65 1.50
CA ASN A 68 4.51 -10.30 2.28
C ASN A 68 4.02 -11.63 1.66
N GLN A 69 4.88 -12.31 0.90
CA GLN A 69 4.79 -13.76 0.75
C GLN A 69 5.28 -14.52 2.00
N GLN A 70 5.63 -13.82 3.09
CA GLN A 70 5.36 -14.40 4.39
C GLN A 70 3.86 -14.61 4.46
N GLN A 71 3.47 -15.81 4.01
CA GLN A 71 2.28 -16.50 4.37
C GLN A 71 2.10 -16.21 5.87
N LEU A 72 1.28 -15.21 6.22
CA LEU A 72 0.39 -15.42 7.34
C LEU A 72 -0.25 -16.74 6.97
N GLU A 73 0.18 -17.83 7.62
CA GLU A 73 -0.43 -19.13 7.48
C GLU A 73 -1.91 -18.86 7.64
N MET A 74 -2.61 -18.76 6.50
CA MET A 74 -4.04 -18.59 6.52
C MET A 74 -4.48 -19.85 7.23
N PRO A 75 -5.14 -19.76 8.40
CA PRO A 75 -5.60 -20.96 9.06
C PRO A 75 -6.34 -21.77 8.00
N GLU A 76 -6.01 -23.07 7.89
CA GLU A 76 -6.38 -23.95 6.77
C GLU A 76 -7.90 -24.00 6.45
N ASN A 77 -8.72 -23.30 7.24
CA ASN A 77 -10.18 -23.26 7.20
C ASN A 77 -10.80 -21.87 6.93
N ILE A 78 -10.10 -20.90 6.33
CA ILE A 78 -10.78 -19.67 5.86
C ILE A 78 -11.57 -19.98 4.59
N ARG A 79 -12.84 -20.34 4.75
CA ARG A 79 -13.75 -20.56 3.62
C ARG A 79 -14.10 -19.23 2.96
N LYS A 80 -13.80 -19.12 1.67
CA LYS A 80 -14.22 -17.99 0.83
C LYS A 80 -15.69 -18.18 0.41
N TYR A 81 -16.36 -17.08 0.08
CA TYR A 81 -17.71 -17.13 -0.49
C TYR A 81 -17.64 -17.58 -1.95
N SER A 82 -18.61 -18.39 -2.40
CA SER A 82 -18.63 -18.82 -3.80
C SER A 82 -18.84 -17.64 -4.75
N PHE A 83 -18.21 -17.72 -5.90
CA PHE A 83 -18.30 -16.77 -7.00
C PHE A 83 -19.75 -16.50 -7.44
N ASP A 84 -20.61 -17.52 -7.38
CA ASP A 84 -22.05 -17.36 -7.62
C ASP A 84 -22.74 -16.70 -6.41
N PHE A 85 -22.76 -15.37 -6.43
CA PHE A 85 -23.34 -14.48 -5.42
C PHE A 85 -24.80 -14.75 -5.01
N LYS A 86 -25.54 -15.61 -5.72
CA LYS A 86 -26.94 -15.91 -5.41
C LYS A 86 -27.11 -16.63 -4.07
N ASN A 87 -26.12 -17.42 -3.68
CA ASN A 87 -26.10 -18.10 -2.39
C ASN A 87 -24.81 -17.67 -1.67
N LYS A 88 -24.93 -16.93 -0.56
CA LYS A 88 -23.78 -16.54 0.30
C LYS A 88 -23.21 -17.74 1.07
N ASN A 89 -23.07 -18.88 0.40
CA ASN A 89 -22.55 -20.09 0.97
C ASN A 89 -21.03 -20.03 0.89
N ARG A 90 -20.41 -20.38 2.00
CA ARG A 90 -18.97 -20.63 2.07
C ARG A 90 -18.66 -21.86 1.20
N SER A 91 -17.79 -21.73 0.21
CA SER A 91 -17.40 -22.89 -0.61
C SER A 91 -16.53 -23.84 0.21
N ARG A 92 -16.59 -25.13 -0.14
CA ARG A 92 -15.73 -26.19 0.42
C ARG A 92 -14.65 -26.64 -0.56
N TYR A 93 -14.73 -26.22 -1.81
CA TYR A 93 -13.92 -26.72 -2.92
C TYR A 93 -13.57 -25.55 -3.83
N ASP A 94 -12.34 -25.58 -4.34
CA ASP A 94 -11.83 -24.62 -5.33
C ASP A 94 -11.81 -25.31 -6.70
N CYS A 95 -12.18 -24.60 -7.77
CA CYS A 95 -12.14 -25.15 -9.12
C CYS A 95 -10.68 -25.30 -9.60
N GLN A 96 -10.21 -26.52 -9.88
CA GLN A 96 -8.83 -26.74 -10.33
C GLN A 96 -8.50 -26.12 -11.70
N LYS A 97 -9.51 -25.88 -12.55
CA LYS A 97 -9.32 -25.23 -13.86
C LYS A 97 -9.21 -23.70 -13.76
N CYS A 98 -10.02 -23.09 -12.90
CA CYS A 98 -10.16 -21.63 -12.84
C CYS A 98 -9.47 -21.01 -11.61
N LYS A 99 -9.13 -21.83 -10.60
CA LYS A 99 -8.69 -21.43 -9.25
C LYS A 99 -9.63 -20.44 -8.54
N GLU A 100 -10.86 -20.32 -9.03
CA GLU A 100 -11.93 -19.56 -8.40
C GLU A 100 -12.70 -20.44 -7.42
N VAL A 101 -13.24 -19.80 -6.39
CA VAL A 101 -14.00 -20.36 -5.26
C VAL A 101 -15.49 -20.19 -5.52
#